data_AF-A0A9D2G0Y8-F1
#
_entry.id   AF-A0A9D2G0Y8-F1
#
_cell.length_a   1.000
_cell.length_b   1.000
_cell.length_c   1.000
_cell.angle_alpha   90.00
_cell.angle_beta   90.00
_cell.angle_gamma   90.00
#
_symmetry.space_group_name_H-M   'P 1'
#
loop_
_entity.id
_entity.type
_entity.pdbx_description
1 polymer ?
#
loop_
_entity_poly.entity_id
_entity_poly.type
_entity_poly.pdbx_seq_one_letter_code
_entity_poly.pdbx_strand_id
1 'polypeptide(L)' 'MIKVYFGNNESKKYIGESNTKSGAFRIIENYVKSVIGWQKVYYRSWYKDGALVIDFGSHRNFFYLEQ' A
#
# COMPACT_ATOMS: atom_id res chain seq x y z
N MET A 1 -0.12 -6.84 -13.89
CA MET A 1 -0.72 -5.50 -13.69
C MET A 1 -0.68 -5.24 -12.19
N ILE A 2 -0.19 -4.11 -11.71
CA ILE A 2 0.10 -3.94 -10.29
C ILE A 2 -1.19 -3.59 -9.54
N LYS A 3 -1.73 -4.55 -8.81
CA LYS A 3 -2.88 -4.36 -7.92
C LYS A 3 -2.40 -3.85 -6.56
N VAL A 4 -3.13 -2.89 -6.00
CA VAL A 4 -2.81 -2.26 -4.73
C VAL A 4 -3.90 -2.60 -3.72
N TYR A 5 -3.48 -3.14 -2.59
CA TYR A 5 -4.35 -3.48 -1.47
C TYR A 5 -3.91 -2.77 -0.20
N PHE A 6 -4.85 -2.55 0.72
CA PHE A 6 -4.62 -1.99 2.04
C PHE A 6 -5.22 -2.87 3.13
N GLY A 7 -4.46 -3.17 4.18
CA GLY A 7 -4.93 -3.96 5.32
C GLY A 7 -3.82 -4.79 5.95
N ASN A 8 -4.13 -6.00 6.38
CA ASN A 8 -3.20 -6.89 7.08
C ASN A 8 -3.31 -8.33 6.54
N ASN A 9 -2.68 -9.29 7.22
CA ASN A 9 -2.73 -10.70 6.80
C ASN A 9 -4.13 -11.33 6.94
N GLU A 10 -5.02 -10.75 7.74
CA GLU A 10 -6.38 -11.27 7.98
C GLU A 10 -7.38 -10.71 6.97
N SER A 11 -7.25 -9.42 6.62
CA SER A 11 -8.11 -8.78 5.62
C SER A 11 -7.34 -7.75 4.80
N LYS A 12 -7.50 -7.83 3.48
CA LYS A 12 -6.95 -6.87 2.52
C LYS A 12 -8.07 -6.28 1.68
N LYS A 13 -8.16 -4.95 1.63
CA LYS A 13 -9.09 -4.22 0.77
C LYS A 13 -8.39 -3.82 -0.52
N TYR A 14 -8.98 -4.11 -1.67
CA TYR A 14 -8.52 -3.58 -2.96
C TYR A 14 -8.77 -2.06 -3.02
N ILE A 15 -7.74 -1.29 -3.37
CA ILE A 15 -7.82 0.19 -3.45
C ILE A 15 -7.49 0.76 -4.83
N GLY A 16 -7.07 -0.08 -5.79
CA GLY A 16 -6.84 0.31 -7.17
C GLY A 16 -5.73 -0.51 -7.84
N GLU A 17 -5.44 -0.21 -9.11
CA GLU A 17 -4.39 -0.88 -9.87
C GLU A 17 -3.70 0.08 -10.85
N SER A 18 -2.48 -0.27 -11.26
CA SER A 18 -1.73 0.48 -12.25
C SER A 18 -0.82 -0.40 -13.10
N ASN A 19 -0.56 0.03 -14.32
CA ASN A 19 0.42 -0.61 -15.21
C ASN A 19 1.88 -0.29 -14.81
N THR A 20 2.10 0.70 -13.94
CA THR A 20 3.45 1.12 -13.53
C THR A 20 3.59 1.17 -12.01
N LYS A 21 4.81 0.95 -11.51
CA LYS A 21 5.10 1.09 -10.07
C LYS A 21 4.76 2.50 -9.60
N SER A 22 5.17 3.54 -10.34
CA SER A 22 4.89 4.94 -9.99
C SER A 22 3.40 5.23 -9.85
N GLY A 23 2.55 4.65 -10.71
CA GLY A 23 1.10 4.78 -10.59
C GLY A 23 0.54 4.07 -9.35
N ALA A 24 1.06 2.89 -8.99
CA ALA A 24 0.70 2.20 -7.75
C ALA A 24 1.07 3.02 -6.50
N PHE A 25 2.25 3.65 -6.47
CA PHE A 25 2.63 4.56 -5.38
C PHE A 25 1.73 5.79 -5.31
N ARG A 26 1.31 6.36 -6.44
CA ARG A 26 0.35 7.48 -6.46
C ARG A 26 -1.01 7.09 -5.87
N ILE A 27 -1.48 5.86 -6.09
CA ILE A 27 -2.70 5.32 -5.46
C ILE A 27 -2.54 5.31 -3.93
N ILE A 28 -1.38 4.84 -3.43
CA ILE A 28 -1.08 4.81 -1.99
C ILE A 28 -1.08 6.22 -1.41
N GLU A 29 -0.38 7.17 -2.03
CA GLU A 29 -0.33 8.55 -1.54
C GLU A 29 -1.72 9.18 -1.47
N ASN A 30 -2.54 8.99 -2.51
CA ASN A 30 -3.92 9.47 -2.54
C ASN A 30 -4.75 8.83 -1.43
N TYR A 31 -4.60 7.52 -1.19
CA TYR A 31 -5.31 6.81 -0.13
C TYR A 31 -4.92 7.31 1.26
N VAL A 32 -3.61 7.48 1.52
CA VAL A 32 -3.11 8.05 2.78
C VAL A 32 -3.67 9.45 3.01
N LYS A 33 -3.62 10.33 2.00
CA LYS A 33 -4.12 11.72 2.11
C LYS A 33 -5.63 11.79 2.37
N SER A 34 -6.42 10.93 1.72
CA SER A 34 -7.89 11.02 1.74
C SER A 34 -8.56 10.21 2.85
N VAL A 35 -8.00 9.06 3.23
CA VAL A 35 -8.63 8.12 4.17
C VAL A 35 -7.97 8.16 5.54
N ILE A 36 -6.64 8.23 5.59
CA ILE A 36 -5.89 8.10 6.85
C ILE A 36 -5.61 9.48 7.47
N GLY A 37 -5.47 10.50 6.62
CA GLY A 37 -5.04 11.84 7.02
C GLY A 37 -3.52 11.96 6.97
N TRP A 38 -3.05 13.18 6.70
CA TRP A 38 -1.62 13.43 6.49
C TRP A 38 -0.89 13.52 7.83
N GLN A 39 -0.26 12.43 8.24
CA GLN A 39 0.67 12.40 9.37
C GLN A 39 2.11 12.28 8.86
N LYS A 40 3.10 12.70 9.66
CA LYS A 40 4.52 12.39 9.40
C LYS A 40 4.72 10.88 9.52
N VAL A 41 4.51 10.19 8.41
CA VAL A 41 4.71 8.75 8.30
C VAL A 41 6.10 8.46 7.76
N TYR A 42 6.75 7.42 8.28
CA TYR A 42 7.93 6.83 7.65
C TYR A 42 7.47 5.70 6.72
N TYR A 43 8.21 5.46 5.64
CA TYR A 43 7.96 4.35 4.72
C TYR A 43 9.03 3.27 4.90
N ARG A 44 8.61 2.03 5.09
CA ARG A 44 9.47 0.83 5.01
C ARG A 44 8.83 -0.15 4.05
N SER A 45 9.64 -0.89 3.30
CA SER A 45 9.13 -1.91 2.39
C SER A 45 10.00 -3.16 2.37
N TRP A 46 9.36 -4.29 2.10
CA TRP A 46 10.01 -5.59 1.96
C TRP A 46 9.17 -6.50 1.04
N TYR A 47 9.79 -7.52 0.48
CA TYR A 47 9.08 -8.53 -0.29
C TYR A 47 8.61 -9.66 0.61
N LYS A 48 7.36 -10.09 0.47
CA LYS A 48 6.77 -11.23 1.17
C LYS A 48 5.70 -11.88 0.29
N ASP A 49 5.76 -13.20 0.15
CA ASP A 49 4.74 -14.01 -0.56
C ASP A 49 4.40 -13.47 -1.97
N GLY A 50 5.42 -13.04 -2.73
CA GLY A 50 5.24 -12.49 -4.08
C GLY A 50 4.73 -11.04 -4.16
N ALA A 51 4.43 -10.41 -3.01
CA ALA A 51 4.01 -9.02 -2.93
C ALA A 51 5.13 -8.11 -2.41
N LEU A 52 5.16 -6.86 -2.90
CA LEU A 52 5.88 -5.79 -2.21
C LEU A 52 4.97 -5.23 -1.12
N VAL A 53 5.37 -5.41 0.13
CA VAL A 53 4.66 -4.91 1.30
C VAL A 53 5.26 -3.57 1.71
N ILE A 54 4.40 -2.59 2.03
CA ILE A 54 4.79 -1.23 2.41
C ILE A 54 4.12 -0.89 3.75
N ASP A 55 4.94 -0.68 4.78
CA ASP A 55 4.54 -0.07 6.04
C ASP A 55 4.66 1.46 5.93
N PHE A 56 3.59 2.15 6.32
CA PHE A 56 3.51 3.60 6.37
C PHE A 56 3.48 4.10 7.83
N GLY A 57 4.04 3.34 8.76
CA GLY A 57 4.09 3.69 10.19
C GLY A 57 2.82 3.31 10.96
N SER A 58 1.95 2.46 10.41
CA SER A 58 0.78 1.95 11.13
C SER A 58 1.14 0.77 12.03
N HIS A 59 2.19 0.00 11.70
CA HIS A 59 2.57 -1.29 12.32
C HIS A 59 1.48 -2.38 12.33
N ARG A 60 0.25 -2.04 11.92
CA ARG A 60 -0.94 -2.91 11.93
C ARG A 60 -1.54 -3.08 10.55
N ASN A 61 -1.52 -2.03 9.73
CA ASN A 61 -1.95 -2.07 8.34
C ASN A 61 -0.79 -1.72 7.41
N PHE A 62 -0.81 -2.32 6.23
CA PHE A 62 0.22 -2.23 5.21
C PHE A 62 -0.44 -2.06 3.84
N PHE A 63 0.32 -1.53 2.89
CA PHE A 63 -0.03 -1.63 1.49
C PHE A 63 0.65 -2.86 0.88
N TYR A 64 -0.06 -3.54 -0.02
CA TYR A 64 0.45 -4.69 -0.77
C TYR A 64 0.37 -4.38 -2.25
N LEU A 65 1.49 -4.51 -2.96
CA LEU A 65 1.56 -4.43 -4.40
C LEU A 65 1.79 -5.83 -4.95
N GLU A 66 0.80 -6.34 -5.69
CA GLU A 66 0.79 -7.68 -6.28
C GLU A 66 0.77 -7.54 -7.82
N GLN A 67 1.55 -8.35 -8.55
CA GLN A 67 1.77 -8.21 -10.00
C GLN A 67 1.00 -9.20 -10.87
#